data_AF-A0A948LTB8-F1
#
_entry.id   AF-A0A948LTB8-F1
#
_cell.length_a   1.000
_cell.length_b   1.000
_cell.length_c   1.000
_cell.angle_alpha   90.00
_cell.angle_beta   90.00
_cell.angle_gamma   90.00
#
_symmetry.space_group_name_H-M   'P 1'
#
loop_
_entity.id
_entity.type
_entity.pdbx_description
1 polymer ?
#
loop_
_entity_poly.entity_id
_entity_poly.type
_entity_poly.pdbx_seq_one_letter_code
_entity_poly.pdbx_strand_id
1 'polypeptide(L)' 'MEIKLSPILARIILRLNPFSRFMVMCLGYNEDFENFTELVWQDDKYLDFNDPKSYPQFQLWYV' A
#
# COMPACT_ATOMS: atom_id res chain seq x y z
N MET A 1 -3.91 -6.62 12.29
CA MET A 1 -3.69 -7.93 11.66
C MET A 1 -3.03 -7.67 10.32
N GLU A 2 -1.81 -8.16 10.11
CA GLU A 2 -1.03 -7.85 8.90
C GLU A 2 -1.28 -8.92 7.83
N ILE A 3 -1.89 -8.52 6.71
CA ILE A 3 -2.11 -9.41 5.56
C ILE A 3 -1.19 -8.94 4.43
N LYS A 4 -0.27 -9.81 3.98
CA LYS A 4 0.56 -9.51 2.81
C LYS A 4 -0.32 -9.39 1.57
N LEU A 5 -0.14 -8.30 0.82
CA LEU A 5 -0.88 -8.01 -0.39
C LEU A 5 0.01 -8.17 -1.62
N SER A 6 -0.57 -8.69 -2.69
CA SER A 6 0.04 -8.56 -4.01
C SER A 6 -0.16 -7.12 -4.52
N PRO A 7 0.76 -6.60 -5.36
CA PRO A 7 0.63 -5.27 -5.97
C PRO A 7 -0.74 -4.97 -6.59
N ILE A 8 -1.29 -5.96 -7.29
CA ILE A 8 -2.58 -5.85 -7.97
C ILE A 8 -3.70 -5.72 -6.94
N LEU A 9 -3.68 -6.53 -5.88
CA LEU A 9 -4.66 -6.44 -4.80
C LEU A 9 -4.52 -5.16 -3.99
N ALA A 10 -3.29 -4.69 -3.74
CA ALA A 10 -3.03 -3.42 -3.08
C ALA A 10 -3.67 -2.26 -3.86
N ARG A 11 -3.45 -2.21 -5.18
CA ARG A 11 -4.07 -1.19 -6.04
C ARG A 11 -5.60 -1.29 -6.08
N ILE A 12 -6.14 -2.51 -6.13
CA ILE A 12 -7.60 -2.73 -6.13
C ILE A 12 -8.22 -2.27 -4.80
N ILE A 13 -7.64 -2.68 -3.67
CA ILE A 13 -8.14 -2.30 -2.34
C ILE A 13 -7.99 -0.80 -2.13
N LEU A 14 -6.84 -0.22 -2.47
CA LEU A 14 -6.61 1.22 -2.38
C LEU A 14 -7.63 2.01 -3.21
N ARG A 15 -7.91 1.56 -4.45
CA ARG A 15 -8.91 2.18 -5.32
C ARG A 15 -10.34 2.01 -4.83
N LEU A 16 -10.67 0.81 -4.35
CA LEU A 16 -12.02 0.49 -3.93
C LEU A 16 -12.34 1.05 -2.57
N ASN A 17 -11.33 1.35 -1.73
CA ASN A 17 -11.43 1.59 -0.28
C ASN A 17 -12.64 2.48 0.09
N PRO A 18 -13.83 1.89 0.34
CA PRO A 18 -15.03 2.65 0.67
C PRO A 18 -15.17 2.79 2.19
N PHE A 19 -14.33 2.08 2.95
CA PHE A 19 -14.39 1.94 4.39
C PHE A 19 -13.02 2.32 4.95
N SER A 20 -12.92 3.44 5.68
CA SER A 20 -11.71 3.90 6.38
C SER A 20 -11.17 2.94 7.47
N ARG A 21 -11.58 1.68 7.47
CA ARG A 21 -11.11 0.61 8.37
C ARG A 21 -9.95 -0.21 7.78
N PHE A 22 -9.69 -0.07 6.49
CA PHE A 22 -8.58 -0.75 5.83
C PHE A 22 -7.54 0.26 5.38
N MET A 23 -6.30 0.08 5.85
CA MET A 23 -5.14 0.87 5.45
C MET A 23 -4.23 -0.01 4.60
N VAL A 24 -3.86 0.47 3.41
CA VAL A 24 -2.86 -0.20 2.58
C VAL A 24 -1.51 0.40 2.93
N MET A 25 -0.59 -0.41 3.43
CA MET A 25 0.75 0.03 3.80
C MET A 25 1.77 -0.47 2.77
N CYS A 26 2.79 0.32 2.49
CA CYS A 26 3.92 -0.05 1.64
C CYS A 26 5.22 0.04 2.42
N LEU A 27 6.05 -1.00 2.33
CA LEU A 27 7.40 -0.99 2.89
C LEU A 27 8.32 -0.17 1.99
N GLY A 28 9.16 0.67 2.57
CA GLY A 28 10.22 1.36 1.82
C GLY A 28 9.70 2.47 0.91
N TYR A 29 8.51 2.99 1.20
CA TYR A 29 7.94 4.10 0.45
C TYR A 29 8.52 5.44 0.94
N ASN A 30 8.84 6.33 -0.01
CA ASN A 30 9.41 7.66 0.23
C ASN A 30 10.85 7.63 0.79
N GLU A 31 11.09 8.15 2.01
CA GLU A 31 12.41 8.21 2.67
C GLU A 31 12.59 7.15 3.76
N ASP A 32 11.52 6.42 4.09
CA ASP A 32 11.46 5.45 5.17
C ASP A 32 11.69 4.03 4.63
N PHE A 33 12.95 3.68 4.39
CA PHE A 33 13.35 2.37 3.85
C PHE A 33 13.06 1.18 4.80
N GLU A 34 12.86 1.46 6.10
CA GLU A 34 12.69 0.44 7.13
C GLU A 34 11.23 0.31 7.61
N ASN A 35 10.38 1.29 7.34
CA ASN A 35 9.02 1.36 7.87
C ASN A 35 7.95 1.14 6.79
N PHE A 36 6.76 0.78 7.26
CA PHE A 36 5.56 0.70 6.45
C PHE A 36 4.84 2.05 6.47
N THR A 37 4.65 2.65 5.30
CA THR A 37 3.94 3.92 5.12
C THR A 37 2.55 3.67 4.57
N GLU A 38 1.56 4.41 5.07
CA GLU A 38 0.20 4.35 4.54
C GLU A 38 0.16 4.92 3.12
N LEU A 39 -0.50 4.19 2.22
CA LEU A 39 -0.85 4.65 0.90
C LEU A 39 -2.28 5.18 0.90
N VAL A 40 -2.48 6.33 0.27
CA VAL A 40 -3.76 6.99 0.13
C VAL A 40 -4.07 7.13 -1.36
N TRP A 41 -5.24 6.64 -1.79
CA TRP A 41 -5.61 6.67 -3.21
C TRP A 41 -5.52 8.07 -3.85
N GLN A 42 -5.82 9.14 -3.11
CA GLN A 42 -5.80 10.48 -3.66
C GLN A 42 -4.39 10.91 -4.11
N ASP A 43 -3.38 10.59 -3.32
CA ASP A 43 -1.98 10.98 -3.55
C ASP A 43 -1.23 9.91 -4.36
N ASP A 44 -1.51 8.63 -4.10
CA ASP A 44 -0.70 7.48 -4.54
C ASP A 44 -1.28 6.70 -5.72
N LYS A 45 -2.39 7.14 -6.33
CA LYS A 45 -3.02 6.43 -7.48
C LYS A 45 -2.11 6.27 -8.70
N TYR A 46 -1.06 7.08 -8.81
CA TYR A 46 -0.11 7.07 -9.93
C TYR A 46 1.17 6.29 -9.65
N LEU A 47 1.33 5.70 -8.46
CA LEU A 47 2.49 4.86 -8.17
C LEU A 47 2.50 3.61 -9.06
N ASP A 48 3.69 3.18 -9.44
CA ASP A 48 3.87 1.91 -10.15
C ASP A 48 3.97 0.75 -9.17
N PHE A 49 2.81 0.27 -8.70
CA PHE A 49 2.71 -0.86 -7.77
C PHE A 49 3.49 -2.11 -8.24
N ASN A 50 3.72 -2.25 -9.55
CA ASN A 50 4.42 -3.41 -10.10
C ASN A 50 5.95 -3.26 -10.09
N ASP A 51 6.50 -2.12 -9.68
CA ASP A 51 7.95 -1.96 -9.54
C ASP A 51 8.44 -2.56 -8.21
N PRO A 52 9.10 -3.73 -8.24
CA PRO A 52 9.59 -4.37 -7.01
C PRO A 52 10.80 -3.66 -6.40
N LYS A 53 11.44 -2.72 -7.13
CA LYS A 53 12.57 -1.95 -6.60
C LYS A 53 12.09 -0.82 -5.68
N SER A 54 11.13 -0.02 -6.14
CA SER A 54 10.56 1.06 -5.34
C SER A 54 9.50 0.59 -4.34
N TYR A 55 8.79 -0.51 -4.62
CA TYR A 55 7.71 -1.01 -3.77
C TYR A 55 7.85 -2.51 -3.49
N PRO A 56 8.80 -2.89 -2.62
CA PRO A 56 9.15 -4.30 -2.39
C PRO A 56 8.05 -5.11 -1.70
N GLN A 57 7.21 -4.47 -0.87
CA GLN A 57 6.20 -5.19 -0.09
C GLN A 57 4.98 -4.32 0.24
N PHE A 58 3.78 -4.88 0.03
CA PHE A 58 2.51 -4.28 0.45
C PHE A 58 1.86 -5.09 1.58
N GLN A 59 1.22 -4.39 2.51
CA GLN A 59 0.45 -4.99 3.59
C GLN A 59 -0.92 -4.33 3.71
N LEU A 60 -1.91 -5.09 4.16
CA LEU A 60 -3.20 -4.58 4.59
C LEU A 60 -3.25 -4.55 6.10
N TRP A 61 -3.57 -3.39 6.65
CA TRP A 61 -3.78 -3.16 8.07
C TRP A 61 -5.26 -2.89 8.30
N TYR A 62 -5.79 -3.42 9.40
CA TYR A 62 -7.17 -3.20 9.84
C TYR A 62 -7.14 -2.31 11.09
N VAL A 63 -7.95 -1.24 11.08
CA VAL A 63 -8.10 -0.26 12.17
C VAL A 63 -9.45 -0.41 12.85
#